data_AF-A0A1G5FA00-F1
#
_entry.id   AF-A0A1G5FA00-F1
#
_cell.length_a   1.000
_cell.length_b   1.000
_cell.length_c   1.000
_cell.angle_alpha   90.00
_cell.angle_beta   90.00
_cell.angle_gamma   90.00
#
_symmetry.space_group_name_H-M   'P 1'
#
loop_
_entity.id
_entity.type
_entity.pdbx_description
1 polymer ?
#
loop_
_entity_poly.entity_id
_entity_poly.type
_entity_poly.pdbx_seq_one_letter_code
_entity_poly.pdbx_strand_id
1 'polypeptide(L)'
;MKHVLFMLFLLVSTQLVSCTTIDQHSVVDYTQMDIQDPRQSNFSDSPYKDKMVTAAINYLEKFLIDMKSGEQAKDWDHVQGYLVNFQEYDETANAWFIKSNGEAVYVPFAFIEKHGTITVDGITGYSVKNMMDKATDDPDRIMFERQINDAVKQLSNSSNVWDSISS
;
A
#
# COMPACT_ATOMS: atom_id res chain seq x y z
N MET A 1 -7.39 -77.71 27.72
CA MET A 1 -7.95 -77.90 29.08
C MET A 1 -7.85 -76.54 29.76
N LYS A 2 -8.93 -75.74 29.83
CA LYS A 2 -10.03 -75.76 30.82
C LYS A 2 -9.53 -75.60 32.27
N HIS A 3 -9.73 -74.40 32.84
CA HIS A 3 -10.24 -74.04 34.17
C HIS A 3 -10.44 -72.51 34.13
N VAL A 4 -11.64 -71.91 34.04
CA VAL A 4 -12.87 -71.95 34.86
C VAL A 4 -12.67 -71.46 36.29
N LEU A 5 -13.51 -70.45 36.64
CA LEU A 5 -14.11 -70.10 37.95
C LEU A 5 -13.54 -68.82 38.61
N PHE A 6 -14.26 -67.93 39.30
CA PHE A 6 -15.62 -67.34 39.28
C PHE A 6 -15.62 -66.33 40.46
N MET A 7 -16.62 -65.44 40.53
CA MET A 7 -17.00 -64.53 41.63
C MET A 7 -16.32 -63.15 41.65
N LEU A 8 -17.00 -62.06 41.27
CA LEU A 8 -18.21 -61.42 41.83
C LEU A 8 -17.91 -60.67 43.14
N PHE A 9 -17.74 -59.36 43.06
CA PHE A 9 -18.16 -58.45 44.12
C PHE A 9 -18.65 -57.12 43.51
N LEU A 10 -19.94 -56.86 43.70
CA LEU A 10 -20.56 -55.55 43.56
C LEU A 10 -19.85 -54.55 44.49
N LEU A 11 -19.56 -53.34 44.03
CA LEU A 11 -19.75 -52.17 44.87
C LEU A 11 -20.11 -50.94 44.02
N VAL A 12 -21.29 -50.41 44.35
CA VAL A 12 -21.86 -49.15 43.90
C VAL A 12 -21.11 -48.01 44.60
N SER A 13 -20.66 -47.00 43.87
CA SER A 13 -20.47 -45.66 44.43
C SER A 13 -20.40 -44.59 43.34
N THR A 14 -21.52 -43.86 43.24
CA THR A 14 -21.62 -42.41 43.04
C THR A 14 -20.77 -41.76 41.94
N GLN A 15 -21.45 -41.48 40.82
CA GLN A 15 -21.09 -40.41 39.92
C GLN A 15 -21.21 -39.06 40.65
N LEU A 16 -20.09 -38.36 40.83
CA LEU A 16 -20.07 -36.91 41.04
C LEU A 16 -19.68 -36.29 39.71
N VAL A 17 -20.69 -35.93 38.93
CA VAL A 17 -20.55 -35.05 37.76
C VAL A 17 -20.27 -33.66 38.31
N SER A 18 -19.00 -33.28 38.37
CA SER A 18 -18.63 -31.87 38.56
C SER A 18 -19.00 -31.11 37.29
N CYS A 19 -20.12 -30.41 37.36
CA CYS A 19 -20.57 -29.44 36.38
C CYS A 19 -19.56 -28.29 36.33
N THR A 20 -18.62 -28.32 35.38
CA THR A 20 -17.90 -27.11 34.97
C THR A 20 -18.87 -26.26 34.17
N THR A 21 -19.39 -25.21 34.80
CA THR A 21 -20.09 -24.12 34.12
C THR A 21 -19.12 -23.53 33.11
N ILE A 22 -19.30 -23.85 31.84
CA ILE A 22 -18.64 -23.15 30.74
C ILE A 22 -19.40 -21.84 30.59
N ASP A 23 -18.79 -20.73 31.00
CA ASP A 23 -19.31 -19.40 30.69
C ASP A 23 -19.44 -19.29 29.17
N GLN A 24 -20.69 -19.27 28.70
CA GLN A 24 -20.98 -18.97 27.31
C GLN A 24 -20.66 -17.49 27.09
N HIS A 25 -19.47 -17.22 26.56
CA HIS A 25 -19.21 -15.95 25.90
C HIS A 25 -20.10 -15.89 24.65
N SER A 26 -21.25 -15.23 24.76
CA SER A 26 -22.01 -14.83 23.58
C SER A 26 -21.19 -13.74 22.88
N VAL A 27 -20.75 -14.00 21.65
CA VAL A 27 -20.23 -12.96 20.76
C VAL A 27 -21.36 -11.95 20.58
N VAL A 28 -21.25 -10.81 21.27
CA VAL A 28 -22.15 -9.68 21.11
C VAL A 28 -21.57 -8.85 19.97
N ASP A 29 -22.39 -8.64 18.95
CA ASP A 29 -22.21 -7.71 17.85
C ASP A 29 -21.35 -8.20 16.67
N TYR A 30 -22.03 -8.51 15.57
CA TYR A 30 -21.40 -8.61 14.25
C TYR A 30 -21.48 -7.21 13.63
N THR A 31 -20.38 -6.47 13.65
CA THR A 31 -20.26 -5.29 12.79
C THR A 31 -20.18 -5.78 11.35
N GLN A 32 -21.31 -5.74 10.62
CA GLN A 32 -21.29 -5.90 9.17
C GLN A 32 -20.56 -4.69 8.59
N MET A 33 -19.28 -4.88 8.27
CA MET A 33 -18.52 -3.92 7.48
C MET A 33 -18.87 -4.18 6.02
N ASP A 34 -19.65 -3.28 5.42
CA ASP A 34 -19.92 -3.30 3.98
C ASP A 34 -18.63 -2.86 3.27
N ILE A 35 -17.81 -3.84 2.86
CA ILE A 35 -16.63 -3.59 2.06
C ILE A 35 -17.14 -3.30 0.65
N GLN A 36 -17.26 -2.00 0.32
CA GLN A 36 -17.54 -1.62 -1.06
C GLN A 36 -16.42 -2.15 -1.96
N ASP A 37 -16.81 -2.62 -3.14
CA ASP A 37 -15.83 -2.97 -4.17
C ASP A 37 -14.87 -1.79 -4.38
N PRO A 38 -13.56 -2.05 -4.51
CA PRO A 38 -12.60 -1.01 -4.83
C PRO A 38 -13.13 -0.24 -6.05
N ARG A 39 -13.36 1.06 -5.88
CA ARG A 39 -13.70 1.89 -7.05
C ARG A 39 -12.54 1.75 -8.01
N GLN A 40 -12.81 1.25 -9.22
CA GLN A 40 -11.84 1.43 -10.31
C GLN A 40 -11.58 2.93 -10.40
N SER A 41 -10.31 3.32 -10.46
CA SER A 41 -9.93 4.71 -10.65
C SER A 41 -10.60 5.20 -11.93
N ASN A 42 -11.72 5.92 -11.78
CA ASN A 42 -12.45 6.49 -12.90
C ASN A 42 -11.60 7.67 -13.39
N PHE A 43 -10.64 7.38 -14.27
CA PHE A 43 -9.75 8.37 -14.88
C PHE A 43 -10.47 9.19 -15.96
N SER A 44 -11.68 9.69 -15.68
CA SER A 44 -12.38 10.55 -16.64
C SER A 44 -11.49 11.75 -17.01
N ASP A 45 -11.49 12.15 -18.27
CA ASP A 45 -10.75 13.33 -18.72
C ASP A 45 -11.50 14.59 -18.25
N SER A 46 -11.17 15.02 -17.03
CA SER A 46 -11.73 16.20 -16.41
C SER A 46 -10.69 17.34 -16.38
N PRO A 47 -11.09 18.60 -16.63
CA PRO A 47 -10.18 19.74 -16.47
C PRO A 47 -9.64 19.90 -15.03
N TYR A 48 -10.33 19.35 -14.03
CA TYR A 48 -9.88 19.37 -12.65
C TYR A 48 -8.74 18.37 -12.41
N LYS A 49 -8.88 17.15 -12.96
CA LYS A 49 -7.81 16.14 -13.00
C LYS A 49 -6.52 16.71 -13.58
N ASP A 50 -6.62 17.38 -14.72
CA ASP A 50 -5.45 17.96 -15.38
C ASP A 50 -4.73 19.00 -14.51
N LYS A 51 -5.48 19.81 -13.75
CA LYS A 51 -4.90 20.77 -12.79
C LYS A 51 -4.17 20.05 -11.65
N MET A 52 -4.76 19.01 -11.08
CA MET A 52 -4.14 18.24 -10.00
C MET A 52 -2.87 17.54 -10.49
N VAL A 53 -2.93 16.86 -11.64
CA VAL A 53 -1.76 16.18 -12.24
C VAL A 53 -0.66 17.19 -12.57
N THR A 54 -1.01 18.35 -13.13
CA THR A 54 -0.04 19.42 -13.40
C THR A 54 0.61 19.93 -12.12
N ALA A 55 -0.16 20.15 -11.05
CA ALA A 55 0.38 20.59 -9.76
C ALA A 55 1.33 19.53 -9.16
N ALA A 56 0.97 18.25 -9.24
CA ALA A 56 1.81 17.13 -8.80
C ALA A 56 3.13 17.08 -9.59
N ILE A 57 3.07 17.12 -10.93
CA ILE A 57 4.27 17.11 -11.79
C ILE A 57 5.19 18.29 -11.46
N ASN A 58 4.65 19.50 -11.36
CA ASN A 58 5.44 20.68 -11.04
C ASN A 58 6.15 20.57 -9.67
N TYR A 59 5.50 19.94 -8.68
CA TYR A 59 6.12 19.65 -7.39
C TYR A 59 7.23 18.60 -7.51
N LEU A 60 6.96 17.49 -8.20
CA LEU A 60 7.89 16.38 -8.39
C LEU A 60 9.14 16.79 -9.19
N GLU A 61 8.99 17.68 -10.18
CA GLU A 61 10.12 18.25 -10.91
C GLU A 61 11.01 19.12 -10.01
N LYS A 62 10.41 19.97 -9.16
CA LYS A 62 11.17 20.75 -8.16
C LYS A 62 11.88 19.85 -7.16
N PHE A 63 11.20 18.82 -6.67
CA PHE A 63 11.79 17.81 -5.81
C PHE A 63 13.03 17.18 -6.49
N LEU A 64 12.92 16.77 -7.75
CA LEU A 64 14.06 16.19 -8.47
C LEU A 64 15.21 17.18 -8.68
N ILE A 65 14.91 18.46 -8.95
CA ILE A 65 15.92 19.53 -9.05
C ILE A 65 16.67 19.65 -7.72
N ASP A 66 15.94 19.72 -6.60
CA ASP A 66 16.54 19.85 -5.27
C ASP A 66 17.43 18.64 -4.96
N MET A 67 16.96 17.42 -5.22
CA MET A 67 17.74 16.20 -4.99
C MET A 67 18.99 16.12 -5.88
N LYS A 68 18.93 16.60 -7.12
CA LYS A 68 20.07 16.70 -8.04
C LYS A 68 21.08 17.79 -7.66
N SER A 69 20.72 18.71 -6.77
CA SER A 69 21.62 19.75 -6.27
C SER A 69 22.40 19.34 -5.01
N GLY A 70 22.01 18.23 -4.38
CA GLY A 70 22.59 17.75 -3.11
C GLY A 70 23.82 16.85 -3.26
N GLU A 71 24.36 16.40 -2.12
CA GLU A 71 25.56 15.54 -2.07
C GLU A 71 25.40 14.19 -2.79
N GLN A 72 24.16 13.71 -2.92
CA GLN A 72 23.82 12.45 -3.60
C GLN A 72 23.41 12.64 -5.06
N ALA A 73 23.66 13.80 -5.67
CA ALA A 73 23.20 14.15 -7.02
C ALA A 73 23.40 13.04 -8.07
N LYS A 74 24.55 12.34 -8.03
CA LYS A 74 24.89 11.24 -8.95
C LYS A 74 23.89 10.08 -8.92
N ASP A 75 23.25 9.82 -7.78
CA ASP A 75 22.26 8.73 -7.65
C ASP A 75 20.93 9.13 -8.31
N TRP A 76 20.73 10.43 -8.58
CA TRP A 76 19.53 11.02 -9.17
C TRP A 76 19.67 11.32 -10.68
N ASP A 77 20.81 11.04 -11.30
CA ASP A 77 21.10 11.50 -12.67
C ASP A 77 20.33 10.73 -13.77
N HIS A 78 19.72 9.59 -13.44
CA HIS A 78 18.88 8.78 -14.32
C HIS A 78 17.74 8.11 -13.56
N VAL A 79 16.77 8.92 -13.14
CA VAL A 79 15.66 8.47 -12.30
C VAL A 79 14.46 8.08 -13.14
N GLN A 80 13.84 6.95 -12.80
CA GLN A 80 12.51 6.61 -13.29
C GLN A 80 11.46 7.04 -12.25
N GLY A 81 10.42 7.74 -12.68
CA GLY A 81 9.37 8.26 -11.80
C GLY A 81 8.00 7.67 -12.12
N TYR A 82 7.16 7.47 -11.12
CA TYR A 82 5.78 7.04 -11.28
C TYR A 82 4.87 7.86 -10.37
N LEU A 83 3.83 8.48 -10.91
CA LEU A 83 2.77 9.13 -10.13
C LEU A 83 1.69 8.09 -9.82
N VAL A 84 1.58 7.68 -8.56
CA VAL A 84 0.78 6.53 -8.10
C VAL A 84 -0.25 6.94 -7.06
N ASN A 85 -1.23 6.07 -6.82
CA ASN A 85 -2.35 6.31 -5.89
C ASN A 85 -3.00 7.69 -6.12
N PHE A 86 -3.14 8.07 -7.39
CA PHE A 86 -3.79 9.31 -7.77
C PHE A 86 -5.26 9.03 -8.03
N GLN A 87 -6.13 9.75 -7.34
CA GLN A 87 -7.56 9.75 -7.58
C GLN A 87 -8.06 11.19 -7.61
N GLU A 88 -8.97 11.47 -8.54
CA GLU A 88 -9.61 12.79 -8.62
C GLU A 88 -10.37 13.08 -7.31
N TYR A 89 -10.22 14.28 -6.77
CA TYR A 89 -10.80 14.75 -5.50
C TYR A 89 -10.20 14.16 -4.22
N ASP A 90 -9.23 13.24 -4.32
CA ASP A 90 -8.47 12.82 -3.13
C ASP A 90 -7.46 13.91 -2.75
N GLU A 91 -7.28 14.13 -1.45
CA GLU A 91 -6.40 15.18 -0.92
C GLU A 91 -4.92 14.80 -0.99
N THR A 92 -4.58 13.55 -1.33
CA THR A 92 -3.21 13.05 -1.36
C THR A 92 -2.93 12.23 -2.61
N ALA A 93 -1.70 12.28 -3.07
CA ALA A 93 -1.15 11.33 -4.03
C ALA A 93 0.30 11.03 -3.68
N ASN A 94 0.93 10.12 -4.41
CA ASN A 94 2.28 9.68 -4.11
C ASN A 94 3.09 9.53 -5.38
N ALA A 95 4.42 9.54 -5.24
CA ALA A 95 5.30 9.15 -6.32
C ALA A 95 6.32 8.11 -5.87
N TRP A 96 6.71 7.24 -6.80
CA TRP A 96 7.91 6.43 -6.68
C TRP A 96 8.99 6.99 -7.58
N PHE A 97 10.20 7.14 -7.05
CA PHE A 97 11.40 7.42 -7.83
C PHE A 97 12.40 6.27 -7.68
N ILE A 98 12.81 5.68 -8.80
CA ILE A 98 13.84 4.64 -8.85
C ILE A 98 15.14 5.28 -9.27
N LYS A 99 16.10 5.31 -8.33
CA LYS A 99 17.45 5.82 -8.55
C LYS A 99 18.28 4.87 -9.40
N SER A 100 19.37 5.38 -9.96
CA SER A 100 20.33 4.57 -10.74
C SER A 100 21.02 3.48 -9.91
N ASN A 101 21.09 3.65 -8.60
CA ASN A 101 21.66 2.69 -7.66
C ASN A 101 20.68 1.61 -7.17
N GLY A 102 19.45 1.56 -7.72
CA GLY A 102 18.42 0.57 -7.38
C GLY A 102 17.60 0.88 -6.12
N GLU A 103 17.83 2.03 -5.47
CA GLU A 103 16.99 2.51 -4.38
C GLU A 103 15.68 3.11 -4.92
N ALA A 104 14.55 2.65 -4.38
CA ALA A 104 13.23 3.22 -4.62
C ALA A 104 12.90 4.22 -3.51
N VAL A 105 12.49 5.44 -3.87
CA VAL A 105 12.09 6.49 -2.95
C VAL A 105 10.61 6.76 -3.10
N TYR A 106 9.86 6.60 -2.01
CA TYR A 106 8.45 6.93 -1.93
C TYR A 106 8.28 8.37 -1.47
N VAL A 107 7.56 9.17 -2.25
CA VAL A 107 7.35 10.61 -2.01
C VAL A 107 5.84 10.86 -1.91
N PRO A 108 5.26 10.82 -0.71
CA PRO A 108 3.87 11.19 -0.47
C PRO A 108 3.72 12.72 -0.47
N PHE A 109 2.56 13.21 -0.91
CA PHE A 109 2.25 14.63 -0.89
C PHE A 109 0.74 14.89 -0.83
N ALA A 110 0.37 16.08 -0.36
CA ALA A 110 -1.02 16.54 -0.26
C ALA A 110 -1.31 17.67 -1.26
N PHE A 111 -2.50 17.65 -1.84
CA PHE A 111 -3.06 18.75 -2.62
C PHE A 111 -3.71 19.78 -1.68
N ILE A 112 -3.35 21.04 -1.86
CA ILE A 112 -3.93 22.16 -1.11
C ILE A 112 -4.58 23.10 -2.11
N GLU A 113 -5.91 23.16 -2.10
CA GLU A 113 -6.68 24.06 -2.95
C GLU A 113 -7.04 25.35 -2.20
N LYS A 114 -6.63 26.50 -2.76
CA LYS A 114 -7.01 27.83 -2.28
C LYS A 114 -7.35 28.73 -3.46
N HIS A 115 -8.55 29.32 -3.44
CA HIS A 115 -9.03 30.22 -4.49
C HIS A 115 -8.95 29.61 -5.91
N GLY A 116 -9.27 28.32 -6.06
CA GLY A 116 -9.25 27.62 -7.36
C GLY A 116 -7.85 27.31 -7.91
N THR A 117 -6.81 27.55 -7.12
CA THR A 117 -5.43 27.14 -7.41
C THR A 117 -5.06 25.94 -6.56
N ILE A 118 -4.54 24.90 -7.20
CA ILE A 118 -4.06 23.69 -6.53
C ILE A 118 -2.55 23.82 -6.35
N THR A 119 -2.11 23.70 -5.11
CA THR A 119 -0.70 23.61 -4.72
C THR A 119 -0.43 22.26 -4.10
N VAL A 120 0.84 21.88 -3.97
CA VAL A 120 1.23 20.59 -3.41
C VAL A 120 2.20 20.82 -2.27
N ASP A 121 1.99 20.11 -1.17
CA ASP A 121 2.88 20.09 -0.01
C ASP A 121 3.42 18.68 0.23
N GLY A 122 4.72 18.59 0.52
CA GLY A 122 5.42 17.32 0.69
C GLY A 122 5.12 16.70 2.05
N ILE A 123 4.96 15.38 2.07
CA ILE A 123 4.85 14.59 3.30
C ILE A 123 6.13 13.76 3.43
N THR A 124 6.50 13.41 4.67
CA THR A 124 7.65 12.54 4.93
C THR A 124 7.50 11.21 4.21
N GLY A 125 8.43 10.96 3.28
CA GLY A 125 8.55 9.71 2.56
C GLY A 125 9.47 8.69 3.22
N TYR A 126 9.75 7.62 2.49
CA TYR A 126 10.72 6.59 2.89
C TYR A 126 11.45 6.07 1.66
N SER A 127 12.53 5.32 1.87
CA SER A 127 13.25 4.65 0.79
C SER A 127 13.48 3.18 1.06
N VAL A 128 13.56 2.40 -0.01
CA VAL A 128 13.78 0.96 0.01
C VAL A 128 14.94 0.66 -0.93
N LYS A 129 16.02 0.11 -0.37
CA LYS A 129 17.19 -0.26 -1.16
C LYS A 129 16.93 -1.52 -1.95
N ASN A 130 17.50 -1.58 -3.16
CA ASN A 130 17.45 -2.75 -4.05
C ASN A 130 16.02 -3.27 -4.26
N MET A 131 15.06 -2.36 -4.49
CA MET A 131 13.63 -2.71 -4.59
C MET A 131 13.38 -3.81 -5.63
N MET A 132 14.06 -3.73 -6.77
CA MET A 132 13.90 -4.66 -7.88
C MET A 132 14.59 -6.02 -7.67
N ASP A 133 15.53 -6.11 -6.73
CA ASP A 133 16.25 -7.35 -6.39
C ASP A 133 15.54 -8.16 -5.31
N LYS A 134 14.56 -7.56 -4.62
CA LYS A 134 13.72 -8.26 -3.63
C LYS A 134 12.97 -9.42 -4.28
N ALA A 135 12.68 -10.46 -3.48
CA ALA A 135 11.88 -11.59 -3.93
C ALA A 135 10.48 -11.14 -4.37
N THR A 136 9.88 -11.84 -5.33
CA THR A 136 8.56 -11.48 -5.88
C THR A 136 7.42 -11.56 -4.87
N ASP A 137 7.63 -12.29 -3.76
CA ASP A 137 6.72 -12.39 -2.63
C ASP A 137 7.05 -11.44 -1.47
N ASP A 138 8.09 -10.60 -1.62
CA ASP A 138 8.42 -9.56 -0.65
C ASP A 138 7.31 -8.49 -0.63
N PRO A 139 6.75 -8.16 0.56
CA PRO A 139 5.64 -7.22 0.65
C PRO A 139 5.93 -5.84 0.06
N ASP A 140 7.16 -5.33 0.18
CA ASP A 140 7.54 -4.02 -0.37
C ASP A 140 7.48 -4.06 -1.90
N ARG A 141 7.97 -5.15 -2.49
CA ARG A 141 7.97 -5.35 -3.94
C ARG A 141 6.55 -5.53 -4.49
N ILE A 142 5.72 -6.33 -3.82
CA ILE A 142 4.31 -6.52 -4.21
C ILE A 142 3.57 -5.19 -4.22
N MET A 143 3.71 -4.40 -3.15
CA MET A 143 3.06 -3.10 -3.04
C MET A 143 3.56 -2.14 -4.11
N PHE A 144 4.88 -2.08 -4.32
CA PHE A 144 5.49 -1.25 -5.36
C PHE A 144 4.96 -1.61 -6.75
N GLU A 145 5.03 -2.88 -7.14
CA GLU A 145 4.57 -3.37 -8.46
C GLU A 145 3.08 -3.07 -8.67
N ARG A 146 2.24 -3.29 -7.66
CA ARG A 146 0.82 -2.93 -7.72
C ARG A 146 0.63 -1.43 -7.98
N GLN A 147 1.33 -0.58 -7.23
CA GLN A 147 1.19 0.86 -7.33
C GLN A 147 1.68 1.42 -8.67
N ILE A 148 2.80 0.92 -9.21
CA ILE A 148 3.30 1.40 -10.51
C ILE A 148 2.45 0.91 -11.68
N ASN A 149 1.76 -0.23 -11.54
CA ASN A 149 0.81 -0.69 -12.55
C ASN A 149 -0.43 0.22 -12.60
N ASP A 150 -0.80 0.83 -11.47
CA ASP A 150 -1.90 1.78 -11.35
C ASP A 150 -1.45 3.25 -11.55
N ALA A 151 -0.21 3.48 -11.99
CA ALA A 151 0.33 4.82 -12.15
C ALA A 151 -0.38 5.61 -13.26
N VAL A 152 -0.61 6.90 -13.02
CA VAL A 152 -1.27 7.79 -14.00
C VAL A 152 -0.29 8.50 -14.92
N LYS A 153 0.97 8.64 -14.47
CA LYS A 153 2.07 9.24 -15.22
C LYS A 153 3.37 8.51 -14.92
N GLN A 154 4.24 8.44 -15.92
CA GLN A 154 5.60 7.94 -15.79
C GLN A 154 6.63 8.96 -16.28
N LEU A 155 7.76 9.03 -15.60
CA LEU A 155 8.97 9.71 -16.05
C LEU A 155 9.97 8.64 -16.46
N SER A 156 10.32 8.58 -17.75
CA SER A 156 11.31 7.62 -18.25
C SER A 156 12.72 8.01 -17.79
N ASN A 157 13.59 7.01 -17.57
CA ASN A 157 15.01 7.24 -17.26
C ASN A 157 15.80 7.93 -18.40
N SER A 158 15.23 7.99 -19.61
CA SER A 158 15.82 8.61 -20.80
C SER A 158 15.18 9.95 -21.17
N SER A 159 14.17 10.41 -20.42
CA SER A 159 13.38 11.60 -20.73
C SER A 159 13.21 12.45 -19.47
N ASN A 160 13.17 13.77 -19.64
CA ASN A 160 12.78 14.68 -18.54
C ASN A 160 11.29 15.04 -18.59
N VAL A 161 10.49 14.27 -19.33
CA VAL A 161 9.05 14.53 -19.54
C VAL A 161 8.23 13.43 -18.92
N TRP A 162 7.15 13.82 -18.22
CA TRP A 162 6.15 12.93 -17.68
C TRP A 162 5.11 12.56 -18.74
N ASP A 163 5.06 11.29 -19.09
CA ASP A 163 4.16 10.74 -20.10
C ASP A 163 2.98 10.01 -19.46
N SER A 164 1.84 10.00 -20.15
CA SER A 164 0.72 9.11 -19.78
C SER A 164 1.14 7.65 -19.97
N ILE A 165 0.75 6.78 -19.05
CA ILE A 165 0.92 5.34 -19.22
C ILE A 165 -0.22 4.84 -20.11
N SER A 166 0.11 4.27 -21.26
CA SER A 166 -0.85 3.56 -22.10
C SER A 166 -1.30 2.30 -21.34
N SER A 167 -2.57 2.25 -20.98
CA SER A 167 -3.22 1.04 -20.47
C SER A 167 -3.48 0.02 -21.57
#